data_AF-A0A7X7RD81-F1
#
_entry.id   AF-A0A7X7RD81-F1
#
_cell.length_a   1.000
_cell.length_b   1.000
_cell.length_c   1.000
_cell.angle_alpha   90.00
_cell.angle_beta   90.00
_cell.angle_gamma   90.00
#
_symmetry.space_group_name_H-M   'P 1'
#
loop_
_entity.id
_entity.type
_entity.pdbx_description
1 polymer ?
#
loop_
_entity_poly.entity_id
_entity_poly.type
_entity_poly.pdbx_seq_one_letter_code
_entity_poly.pdbx_strand_id
1 'polypeptide(L)'
;MTKIKLLSWNVNGVRAAIKKGALDALEAVNADIVCLQEIKAKDDQIPEGLMQWAGYKPYICSADRPGYSGVAVFTKTQPCSVAYGIGEERFDREGRTLVLEYPDFRLINCYFPNGGNGPERLKFKMDFYAAFKKFAEDSPKPLIICGDVNTAHREIDLA
;
A
#
# COMPACT_ATOMS: atom_id res chain seq x y z
N MET A 1 -13.17 23.01 8.59
CA MET A 1 -12.36 21.77 8.69
C MET A 1 -12.00 21.34 7.29
N THR A 2 -10.71 21.14 7.00
CA THR A 2 -10.26 20.52 5.74
C THR A 2 -10.65 19.05 5.75
N LYS A 3 -11.31 18.59 4.69
CA LYS A 3 -11.73 17.20 4.52
C LYS A 3 -10.71 16.50 3.62
N ILE A 4 -10.20 15.35 4.05
CA ILE A 4 -9.31 14.50 3.25
C ILE A 4 -10.11 13.26 2.82
N LYS A 5 -10.10 12.96 1.53
CA LYS A 5 -10.65 11.72 0.98
C LYS A 5 -9.51 10.75 0.67
N LEU A 6 -9.54 9.57 1.29
CA LEU A 6 -8.56 8.51 1.04
C LEU A 6 -9.24 7.32 0.36
N LEU A 7 -8.57 6.73 -0.62
CA LEU A 7 -8.96 5.47 -1.26
C LEU A 7 -7.88 4.42 -1.00
N SER A 8 -8.28 3.20 -0.64
CA SER A 8 -7.39 2.04 -0.54
C SER A 8 -7.92 0.91 -1.40
N TRP A 9 -7.07 0.33 -2.25
CA TRP A 9 -7.48 -0.73 -3.16
C TRP A 9 -6.35 -1.72 -3.48
N ASN A 10 -6.58 -3.00 -3.20
CA ASN A 10 -5.78 -4.08 -3.78
C ASN A 10 -6.20 -4.26 -5.25
N VAL A 11 -5.31 -3.88 -6.17
CA VAL A 11 -5.57 -3.89 -7.62
C VAL A 11 -5.23 -5.21 -8.30
N ASN A 12 -4.60 -6.15 -7.57
CA ASN A 12 -4.16 -7.45 -8.08
C ASN A 12 -3.43 -7.35 -9.45
N GLY A 13 -2.48 -6.42 -9.55
CA GLY A 13 -1.75 -6.12 -10.77
C GLY A 13 -2.20 -4.82 -11.45
N VAL A 14 -1.42 -3.76 -11.25
CA VAL A 14 -1.78 -2.40 -11.71
C VAL A 14 -1.91 -2.29 -13.23
N ARG A 15 -1.03 -2.96 -13.99
CA ARG A 15 -1.09 -2.95 -15.46
C ARG A 15 -2.39 -3.57 -15.99
N ALA A 16 -2.85 -4.66 -15.36
CA ALA A 16 -4.07 -5.34 -15.76
C ALA A 16 -5.31 -4.52 -15.36
N ALA A 17 -5.28 -3.90 -14.16
CA ALA A 17 -6.34 -3.01 -13.70
C ALA A 17 -6.51 -1.81 -14.64
N ILE A 18 -5.41 -1.14 -15.04
CA ILE A 18 -5.46 0.02 -15.94
C ILE A 18 -6.03 -0.35 -17.31
N LYS A 19 -5.65 -1.49 -17.88
CA LYS A 19 -6.26 -2.00 -19.13
C LYS A 19 -7.77 -2.24 -19.04
N LYS A 20 -8.32 -2.38 -17.83
CA LYS A 20 -9.75 -2.58 -17.55
C LYS A 20 -10.47 -1.30 -17.12
N GLY A 21 -9.87 -0.12 -17.29
CA GLY A 21 -10.48 1.16 -16.96
C GLY A 21 -10.30 1.61 -15.50
N ALA A 22 -9.31 1.06 -14.79
CA ALA A 22 -9.04 1.48 -13.41
C ALA A 22 -8.69 2.97 -13.29
N LEU A 23 -8.03 3.58 -14.28
CA LEU A 23 -7.67 5.00 -14.23
C LEU A 23 -8.94 5.87 -14.18
N ASP A 24 -9.89 5.61 -15.07
CA ASP A 24 -11.18 6.33 -15.12
C ASP A 24 -11.93 6.20 -13.79
N ALA A 25 -11.92 5.01 -13.17
CA ALA A 25 -12.52 4.79 -11.87
C ALA A 25 -11.82 5.58 -10.75
N LEU A 26 -10.48 5.63 -10.76
CA LEU A 26 -9.69 6.41 -9.80
C LEU A 26 -9.95 7.91 -9.96
N GLU A 27 -10.01 8.41 -11.20
CA GLU A 27 -10.33 9.80 -11.51
C GLU A 27 -11.74 10.18 -11.08
N ALA A 28 -12.72 9.32 -11.32
CA ALA A 28 -14.11 9.53 -10.88
C ALA A 28 -14.23 9.60 -9.34
N VAL A 29 -13.43 8.82 -8.62
CA VAL A 29 -13.38 8.89 -7.14
C VAL A 29 -12.72 10.20 -6.69
N ASN A 30 -11.73 10.72 -7.41
CA ASN A 30 -11.03 11.98 -7.13
C ASN A 30 -10.57 12.11 -5.66
N ALA A 31 -9.99 11.05 -5.10
CA ALA A 31 -9.47 11.05 -3.73
C ALA A 31 -8.23 11.97 -3.59
N ASP A 32 -7.96 12.50 -2.41
CA ASP A 32 -6.75 13.29 -2.16
C ASP A 32 -5.52 12.40 -2.01
N ILE A 33 -5.73 11.16 -1.56
CA ILE A 33 -4.72 10.13 -1.43
C ILE A 33 -5.28 8.80 -1.93
N VAL A 34 -4.58 8.16 -2.85
CA VAL A 34 -4.89 6.83 -3.38
C VAL A 34 -3.78 5.86 -3.00
N CYS A 35 -4.16 4.80 -2.30
CA CYS A 35 -3.28 3.73 -1.84
C CYS A 35 -3.60 2.46 -2.63
N LEU A 36 -2.64 1.98 -3.42
CA LEU A 36 -2.78 0.73 -4.17
C LEU A 36 -1.93 -0.36 -3.53
N GLN A 37 -2.47 -1.58 -3.47
CA GLN A 37 -1.77 -2.78 -3.01
C GLN A 37 -1.70 -3.82 -4.12
N GLU A 38 -0.70 -4.71 -4.02
CA GLU A 38 -0.47 -5.80 -4.95
C GLU A 38 -0.31 -5.32 -6.41
N ILE A 39 0.52 -4.28 -6.61
CA ILE A 39 0.69 -3.65 -7.94
C ILE A 39 1.40 -4.57 -8.94
N LYS A 40 2.21 -5.54 -8.47
CA LYS A 40 2.92 -6.56 -9.27
C LYS A 40 3.76 -5.96 -10.41
N ALA A 41 4.42 -4.84 -10.12
CA ALA A 41 5.18 -4.07 -11.09
C ALA A 41 6.43 -3.50 -10.42
N LYS A 42 7.52 -3.40 -11.20
CA LYS A 42 8.64 -2.51 -10.90
C LYS A 42 8.28 -1.07 -11.27
N ASP A 43 9.06 -0.11 -10.79
CA ASP A 43 8.82 1.32 -10.97
C ASP A 43 8.73 1.71 -12.46
N ASP A 44 9.58 1.11 -13.30
CA ASP A 44 9.59 1.28 -14.77
C ASP A 44 8.43 0.58 -15.49
N GLN A 45 7.67 -0.26 -14.78
CA GLN A 45 6.51 -0.99 -15.30
C GLN A 45 5.18 -0.39 -14.83
N ILE A 46 5.20 0.69 -14.06
CA ILE A 46 3.99 1.42 -13.69
C ILE A 46 3.48 2.16 -14.94
N PRO A 47 2.19 2.02 -15.29
CA PRO A 47 1.63 2.70 -16.45
C PRO A 47 1.86 4.21 -16.41
N GLU A 48 2.25 4.78 -17.56
CA GLU A 48 2.60 6.21 -17.68
C GLU A 48 1.48 7.13 -17.18
N GLY A 49 0.22 6.79 -17.48
CA GLY A 49 -0.94 7.56 -17.00
C GLY A 49 -1.05 7.67 -15.47
N LEU A 50 -0.49 6.71 -14.72
CA LEU A 50 -0.38 6.82 -13.26
C LEU A 50 0.86 7.59 -12.83
N MET A 51 2.00 7.36 -13.49
CA MET A 51 3.26 8.07 -13.17
C MET A 51 3.17 9.58 -13.46
N GLN A 52 2.36 9.96 -14.46
CA GLN A 52 2.10 11.34 -14.86
C GLN A 52 0.66 11.77 -14.50
N TRP A 53 0.05 11.13 -13.50
CA TRP A 53 -1.32 11.44 -13.13
C TRP A 53 -1.44 12.89 -12.64
N ALA A 54 -2.12 13.73 -13.43
CA ALA A 54 -2.14 15.17 -13.24
C ALA A 54 -2.60 15.54 -11.82
N GLY A 55 -1.78 16.34 -11.14
CA GLY A 55 -2.05 16.80 -9.77
C GLY A 55 -1.72 15.79 -8.67
N TYR A 56 -1.23 14.58 -9.00
CA TYR A 56 -0.76 13.60 -8.02
C TYR A 56 0.76 13.41 -8.08
N LYS A 57 1.33 13.11 -6.93
CA LYS A 57 2.73 12.69 -6.78
C LYS A 57 2.76 11.18 -6.53
N PRO A 58 3.47 10.39 -7.36
CA PRO A 58 3.58 8.96 -7.18
C PRO A 58 4.71 8.59 -6.20
N TYR A 59 4.44 7.60 -5.35
CA TYR A 59 5.43 6.94 -4.50
C TYR A 59 5.23 5.43 -4.62
N ILE A 60 6.26 4.72 -5.08
CA ILE A 60 6.16 3.29 -5.43
C ILE A 60 7.14 2.49 -4.57
N CYS A 61 6.66 1.45 -3.91
CA CYS A 61 7.48 0.48 -3.19
C CYS A 61 7.33 -0.86 -3.88
N SER A 62 8.25 -1.16 -4.80
CA SER A 62 8.26 -2.41 -5.57
C SER A 62 8.94 -3.53 -4.80
N ALA A 63 8.44 -4.76 -4.91
CA ALA A 63 9.14 -5.92 -4.36
C ALA A 63 10.39 -6.27 -5.18
N ASP A 64 11.40 -6.89 -4.57
CA ASP A 64 12.59 -7.40 -5.25
C ASP A 64 12.22 -8.40 -6.35
N ARG A 65 11.33 -9.34 -6.01
CA ARG A 65 10.82 -10.35 -6.94
C ARG A 65 9.93 -9.71 -8.02
N PRO A 66 10.26 -9.86 -9.32
CA PRO A 66 9.42 -9.33 -10.40
C PRO A 66 8.01 -9.93 -10.40
N GLY A 67 7.00 -9.11 -10.70
CA GLY A 67 5.61 -9.54 -10.78
C GLY A 67 4.98 -9.94 -9.44
N TYR A 68 5.60 -9.58 -8.32
CA TYR A 68 5.18 -9.96 -6.97
C TYR A 68 4.88 -8.72 -6.12
N SER A 69 3.85 -8.80 -5.26
CA SER A 69 3.55 -7.80 -4.22
C SER A 69 3.59 -6.35 -4.75
N GLY A 70 4.19 -5.43 -4.00
CA GLY A 70 4.36 -4.03 -4.33
C GLY A 70 3.16 -3.17 -3.92
N VAL A 71 3.45 -1.97 -3.42
CA VAL A 71 2.44 -0.97 -3.03
C VAL A 71 2.77 0.38 -3.66
N ALA A 72 1.75 1.20 -3.88
CA ALA A 72 1.91 2.55 -4.42
C ALA A 72 1.00 3.53 -3.68
N VAL A 73 1.46 4.77 -3.51
CA VAL A 73 0.64 5.88 -3.05
C VAL A 73 0.72 7.01 -4.07
N PHE A 74 -0.44 7.50 -4.49
CA PHE A 74 -0.59 8.71 -5.29
C PHE A 74 -1.27 9.76 -4.43
N THR A 75 -0.64 10.93 -4.26
CA THR A 75 -1.18 11.97 -3.37
C THR A 75 -1.12 13.35 -4.00
N LYS A 76 -2.18 14.15 -3.82
CA LYS A 76 -2.20 15.55 -4.25
C LYS A 76 -1.35 16.46 -3.37
N THR A 77 -1.11 16.06 -2.13
CA THR A 77 -0.37 16.84 -1.13
C THR A 77 1.00 16.22 -0.90
N GLN A 78 2.05 17.04 -0.96
CA GLN A 78 3.41 16.61 -0.68
C GLN A 78 3.53 16.12 0.78
N PRO A 79 3.93 14.86 1.03
CA PRO A 79 4.30 14.43 2.39
C PRO A 79 5.59 15.12 2.85
N CYS A 80 5.73 15.28 4.16
CA CYS A 80 6.94 15.76 4.84
C CYS A 80 8.11 14.78 4.67
N SER A 81 7.83 13.48 4.75
CA SER A 81 8.81 12.41 4.59
C SER A 81 8.15 11.16 4.01
N VAL A 82 8.96 10.29 3.39
CA VAL A 82 8.51 9.00 2.84
C VAL A 82 9.51 7.93 3.25
N ALA A 83 9.00 6.81 3.75
CA ALA A 83 9.80 5.62 4.07
C ALA A 83 9.24 4.38 3.36
N TYR A 84 10.16 3.57 2.82
CA TYR A 84 9.86 2.37 2.04
C TYR A 84 10.17 1.16 2.92
N GLY A 85 9.14 0.55 3.50
CA GLY A 85 9.27 -0.52 4.49
C GLY A 85 9.10 -0.07 5.94
N ILE A 86 9.39 -1.00 6.86
CA ILE A 86 9.31 -0.84 8.32
C ILE A 86 10.67 -0.94 9.02
N GLY A 87 11.77 -1.05 8.26
CA GLY A 87 13.13 -1.11 8.79
C GLY A 87 13.64 -2.52 9.09
N GLU A 88 12.97 -3.54 8.57
CA GLU A 88 13.40 -4.94 8.66
C GLU A 88 13.57 -5.50 7.24
N GLU A 89 14.83 -5.68 6.81
CA GLU A 89 15.19 -6.05 5.44
C GLU A 89 14.38 -7.25 4.90
N ARG A 90 14.22 -8.30 5.70
CA ARG A 90 13.46 -9.51 5.31
C ARG A 90 12.01 -9.24 4.91
N PHE A 91 11.40 -8.16 5.41
CA PHE A 91 10.04 -7.74 5.08
C PHE A 91 10.05 -6.67 3.98
N ASP A 92 10.98 -5.72 4.08
CA ASP A 92 11.06 -4.57 3.18
C ASP A 92 11.35 -4.99 1.74
N ARG A 93 12.11 -6.08 1.54
CA ARG A 93 12.36 -6.69 0.23
C ARG A 93 11.11 -7.21 -0.48
N GLU A 94 10.02 -7.48 0.24
CA GLU A 94 8.74 -7.85 -0.37
C GLU A 94 7.91 -6.63 -0.82
N GLY A 95 8.37 -5.39 -0.64
CA GLY A 95 7.72 -4.18 -1.14
C GLY A 95 6.30 -3.99 -0.60
N ARG A 96 6.09 -4.32 0.68
CA ARG A 96 4.75 -4.43 1.27
C ARG A 96 4.25 -3.18 1.95
N THR A 97 5.13 -2.25 2.32
CA THR A 97 4.77 -1.14 3.18
C THR A 97 5.37 0.15 2.66
N LEU A 98 4.53 1.18 2.59
CA LEU A 98 4.93 2.53 2.22
C LEU A 98 4.33 3.49 3.24
N VAL A 99 5.21 4.29 3.86
CA VAL A 99 4.86 5.20 4.95
C VAL A 99 5.05 6.63 4.48
N LEU A 100 3.99 7.42 4.51
CA LEU A 100 4.01 8.84 4.17
C LEU A 100 3.70 9.64 5.43
N GLU A 101 4.57 10.58 5.77
CA GLU A 101 4.36 11.47 6.90
C GLU A 101 3.76 12.79 6.43
N TYR A 102 2.68 13.21 7.06
CA TYR A 102 2.06 14.53 6.91
C TYR A 102 2.23 15.33 8.21
N PRO A 103 1.93 16.64 8.22
CA PRO A 103 2.02 17.44 9.43
C PRO A 103 1.23 16.84 10.61
N ASP A 104 -0.01 16.41 10.35
CA ASP A 104 -0.95 16.00 11.41
C ASP A 104 -1.04 14.49 11.63
N PHE A 105 -0.62 13.67 10.66
CA PHE A 105 -0.75 12.21 10.72
C PHE A 105 0.33 11.49 9.91
N ARG A 106 0.48 10.18 10.14
CA ARG A 106 1.24 9.29 9.25
C ARG A 106 0.29 8.32 8.57
N LEU A 107 0.43 8.19 7.26
CA LEU A 107 -0.27 7.20 6.46
C LEU A 107 0.63 5.98 6.26
N ILE A 108 0.09 4.80 6.53
CA ILE A 108 0.73 3.53 6.21
C ILE A 108 -0.15 2.81 5.20
N ASN A 109 0.35 2.67 3.97
CA ASN A 109 -0.21 1.77 2.96
C ASN A 109 0.50 0.41 3.07
N CYS A 110 -0.25 -0.64 3.36
CA CYS A 110 0.32 -1.97 3.62
C CYS A 110 -0.38 -3.10 2.87
N TYR A 111 0.39 -3.97 2.23
CA TYR A 111 -0.07 -5.25 1.69
C TYR A 111 0.45 -6.39 2.57
N PHE A 112 -0.37 -6.85 3.52
CA PHE A 112 0.05 -7.88 4.46
C PHE A 112 0.23 -9.23 3.76
N PRO A 113 1.19 -10.08 4.19
CA PRO A 113 1.41 -11.38 3.58
C PRO A 113 0.16 -12.27 3.62
N ASN A 114 -0.13 -12.95 2.52
CA ASN A 114 -1.07 -14.05 2.51
C ASN A 114 -0.40 -15.34 3.08
N GLY A 115 -1.15 -16.10 3.88
CA GLY A 115 -0.66 -17.30 4.58
C GLY A 115 -0.96 -18.63 3.90
N GLY A 116 -1.57 -18.64 2.71
CA GLY A 116 -2.12 -19.84 2.08
C GLY A 116 -1.10 -20.84 1.51
N ASN A 117 0.17 -20.44 1.33
CA ASN A 117 1.21 -21.27 0.70
C ASN A 117 2.00 -22.14 1.70
N GLY A 118 1.31 -22.66 2.72
CA GLY A 118 1.90 -23.59 3.70
C GLY A 118 2.44 -22.93 4.98
N PRO A 119 2.94 -23.76 5.93
CA PRO A 119 3.29 -23.32 7.29
C PRO A 119 4.34 -22.22 7.35
N GLU A 120 5.33 -22.23 6.45
CA GLU A 120 6.38 -21.23 6.41
C GLU A 120 5.83 -19.83 6.05
N ARG A 121 4.89 -19.75 5.11
CA ARG A 121 4.26 -18.47 4.74
C ARG A 121 3.29 -17.99 5.80
N LEU A 122 2.59 -18.88 6.50
CA LEU A 122 1.82 -18.51 7.67
C LEU A 122 2.74 -17.95 8.78
N LYS A 123 3.88 -18.61 9.05
CA LYS A 123 4.86 -18.10 10.01
C LYS A 123 5.38 -16.72 9.60
N PHE A 124 5.75 -16.54 8.33
CA PHE A 124 6.18 -15.24 7.81
C PHE A 124 5.11 -14.16 7.99
N LYS A 125 3.84 -14.48 7.74
CA LYS A 125 2.69 -13.59 7.98
C LYS A 125 2.57 -13.19 9.44
N MET A 126 2.68 -14.14 10.36
CA MET A 126 2.60 -13.87 11.81
C MET A 126 3.80 -13.04 12.29
N ASP A 127 5.01 -13.35 11.84
CA ASP A 127 6.21 -12.57 12.15
C ASP A 127 6.06 -11.13 11.63
N PHE A 128 5.53 -10.96 10.41
CA PHE A 128 5.24 -9.64 9.83
C PHE A 128 4.20 -8.87 10.66
N TYR A 129 3.12 -9.52 11.12
CA TYR A 129 2.13 -8.87 11.99
C TYR A 129 2.73 -8.36 13.29
N ALA A 130 3.60 -9.15 13.93
CA ALA A 130 4.26 -8.75 15.16
C ALA A 130 5.18 -7.54 14.95
N ALA A 131 5.99 -7.56 13.89
CA ALA A 131 6.88 -6.46 13.53
C ALA A 131 6.09 -5.18 13.16
N PHE A 132 5.06 -5.32 12.31
CA PHE A 132 4.20 -4.23 11.92
C PHE A 132 3.48 -3.60 13.12
N LYS A 133 2.93 -4.42 14.02
CA LYS A 133 2.26 -3.94 15.23
C LYS A 133 3.21 -3.09 16.08
N LYS A 134 4.42 -3.59 16.33
CA LYS A 134 5.45 -2.83 17.07
C LYS A 134 5.77 -1.51 16.37
N PHE A 135 6.04 -1.55 15.06
CA PHE A 135 6.31 -0.36 14.26
C PHE A 135 5.18 0.69 14.34
N ALA A 136 3.91 0.24 14.33
CA ALA A 136 2.75 1.11 14.43
C ALA A 136 2.58 1.70 15.84
N GLU A 137 2.81 0.91 16.89
CA GLU A 137 2.74 1.35 18.29
C GLU A 137 3.82 2.38 18.63
N ASP A 138 5.00 2.27 18.01
CA ASP A 138 6.11 3.22 18.20
C ASP A 138 5.91 4.56 17.45
N SER A 139 4.76 4.77 16.79
CA SER A 139 4.51 5.99 16.02
C SER A 139 4.31 7.22 16.92
N PRO A 140 5.04 8.33 16.68
CA PRO A 140 4.89 9.57 17.45
C PRO A 140 3.67 10.41 17.03
N LYS A 141 2.96 10.01 15.97
CA LYS A 141 1.82 10.72 15.38
C LYS A 141 0.63 9.79 15.20
N PRO A 142 -0.61 10.34 15.15
CA PRO A 142 -1.79 9.60 14.74
C PRO A 142 -1.55 8.83 13.44
N LEU A 143 -2.01 7.59 13.40
CA LEU A 143 -1.85 6.71 12.25
C LEU A 143 -3.15 6.56 11.48
N ILE A 144 -3.05 6.62 10.16
CA ILE A 144 -4.03 6.05 9.25
C ILE A 144 -3.37 4.83 8.61
N ILE A 145 -3.91 3.65 8.89
CA ILE A 145 -3.43 2.39 8.31
C ILE A 145 -4.48 1.92 7.30
N CYS A 146 -4.05 1.73 6.06
CA CYS A 146 -4.90 1.20 5.00
C CYS A 146 -4.17 0.08 4.27
N GLY A 147 -4.92 -0.84 3.70
CA GLY A 147 -4.32 -2.01 3.09
C GLY A 147 -5.21 -3.21 2.96
N ASP A 148 -4.61 -4.27 2.45
CA ASP A 148 -5.17 -5.61 2.45
C ASP A 148 -4.48 -6.45 3.52
N VAL A 149 -5.22 -6.74 4.59
CA VAL A 149 -4.74 -7.47 5.77
C VAL A 149 -4.65 -8.97 5.52
N ASN A 150 -5.28 -9.49 4.45
CA ASN A 150 -5.37 -10.93 4.16
C ASN A 150 -5.95 -11.77 5.34
N THR A 151 -6.80 -11.16 6.16
CA THR A 151 -7.48 -11.81 7.30
C THR A 151 -8.85 -11.18 7.49
N ALA A 152 -9.89 -12.00 7.49
CA ALA A 152 -11.22 -11.63 7.98
C ALA A 152 -11.18 -11.59 9.51
N HIS A 153 -11.67 -10.51 10.13
CA HIS A 153 -11.61 -10.37 11.59
C HIS A 153 -12.67 -11.22 12.28
N ARG A 154 -13.88 -11.26 11.73
CA ARG A 154 -15.02 -11.99 12.28
C ARG A 154 -15.64 -12.87 11.21
N GLU A 155 -16.47 -13.82 11.64
CA GLU A 155 -17.16 -14.75 10.73
C GLU A 155 -18.04 -14.01 9.69
N ILE A 156 -18.66 -12.90 10.08
CA ILE A 156 -19.46 -12.07 9.16
C ILE A 156 -18.63 -11.42 8.03
N ASP A 157 -17.30 -11.37 8.18
CA ASP A 157 -16.39 -10.80 7.18
C ASP A 157 -15.86 -11.87 6.19
N LEU A 158 -16.28 -13.13 6.34
CA LEU A 158 -15.96 -14.20 5.39
C LEU A 158 -16.81 -14.07 4.11
N ALA A 159 -16.20 -14.38 2.96
CA ALA A 159 -16.81 -14.32 1.64
C ALA A 159 -17.43 -15.66 1.22
#